data_AF-D6ZC74-F1
#
_entry.id   AF-D6ZC74-F1
#
_cell.length_a   1.000
_cell.length_b   1.000
_cell.length_c   1.000
_cell.angle_alpha   90.00
_cell.angle_beta   90.00
_cell.angle_gamma   90.00
#
_symmetry.space_group_name_H-M   'P 1'
#
loop_
_entity.id
_entity.type
_entity.pdbx_description
1 polymer ?
#
loop_
_entity_poly.entity_id
_entity_poly.type
_entity_poly.pdbx_seq_one_letter_code
_entity_poly.pdbx_strand_id
1 'polypeptide(L)'
;MTAMAVLLVSCAFAVWPSSAAASRTRALLRPKTCAGEHARRVRTAGLARLAEKFWWAPGGGALLVHPALGCTVLLLAASARAAWRARVRRLRRREHEAAVQAALMAVVDELRVGAHPAHAFASAAQEGALAATCGGREVARTMREVAARARLGGDVGQGLRRRAAAARSAGLGLGGAFWERLASCWELSHQEGVPIAQVLGSVRADAVQRVRFAERADAALAGARATAKILSGLPLLCVVLGQSLGAQPLRVLFSDSGSFLLMIGCGFLCAGLAWSRRITAGGDR
;
A
#
# COMPACT_ATOMS: atom_id res chain seq x y z
N MET A 1 -8.03 -11.90 -36.17
CA MET A 1 -7.57 -12.44 -34.87
C MET A 1 -6.39 -11.67 -34.27
N THR A 2 -5.42 -11.21 -35.07
CA THR A 2 -4.26 -10.41 -34.61
C THR A 2 -4.61 -9.00 -34.12
N ALA A 3 -5.54 -8.30 -34.79
CA ALA A 3 -5.95 -6.94 -34.41
C ALA A 3 -6.60 -6.86 -33.00
N MET A 4 -7.36 -7.89 -32.61
CA MET A 4 -8.03 -7.94 -31.30
C MET A 4 -7.08 -8.32 -30.17
N ALA A 5 -6.08 -9.16 -30.46
CA ALA A 5 -4.96 -9.43 -29.56
C ALA A 5 -4.11 -8.18 -29.33
N VAL A 6 -3.86 -7.38 -30.37
CA VAL A 6 -3.17 -6.08 -30.26
C VAL A 6 -3.98 -5.07 -29.44
N LEU A 7 -5.31 -5.00 -29.62
CA LEU A 7 -6.19 -4.16 -28.80
C LEU A 7 -6.22 -4.58 -27.33
N LEU A 8 -6.21 -5.88 -27.03
CA LEU A 8 -6.19 -6.38 -25.66
C LEU A 8 -4.81 -6.24 -24.99
N VAL A 9 -3.72 -6.38 -25.73
CA VAL A 9 -2.36 -6.05 -25.26
C VAL A 9 -2.23 -4.55 -25.03
N SER A 10 -2.79 -3.70 -25.90
CA SER A 10 -2.87 -2.25 -25.68
C SER A 10 -3.72 -1.88 -24.48
N CYS A 11 -4.86 -2.55 -24.25
CA CYS A 11 -5.65 -2.38 -23.02
C CYS A 11 -4.91 -2.89 -21.78
N ALA A 12 -4.16 -4.00 -21.88
CA ALA A 12 -3.33 -4.51 -20.79
C ALA A 12 -2.15 -3.57 -20.47
N PHE A 13 -1.60 -2.88 -21.48
CA PHE A 13 -0.60 -1.83 -21.32
C PHE A 13 -1.19 -0.51 -20.81
N ALA A 14 -2.45 -0.20 -21.14
CA ALA A 14 -3.17 0.94 -20.57
C ALA A 14 -3.57 0.72 -19.10
N VAL A 15 -3.86 -0.53 -18.73
CA VAL A 15 -4.08 -0.97 -17.34
C VAL A 15 -2.75 -1.21 -16.61
N TRP A 16 -1.64 -1.36 -17.34
CA TRP A 16 -0.31 -1.38 -16.76
C TRP A 16 -0.06 -0.01 -16.14
N PRO A 17 0.16 0.07 -14.82
CA PRO A 17 0.10 1.33 -14.13
C PRO A 17 1.26 2.20 -14.60
N SER A 18 0.95 3.21 -15.40
CA SER A 18 1.76 4.34 -15.87
C SER A 18 2.56 5.05 -14.76
N SER A 19 2.30 4.68 -13.49
CA SER A 19 3.16 4.90 -12.34
C SER A 19 4.62 4.45 -12.49
N ALA A 20 4.97 3.59 -13.47
CA ALA A 20 6.35 3.20 -13.73
C ALA A 20 7.20 4.38 -14.23
N ALA A 21 6.68 5.22 -15.14
CA ALA A 21 7.38 6.41 -15.64
C ALA A 21 7.52 7.48 -14.54
N ALA A 22 6.44 7.73 -13.79
CA ALA A 22 6.41 8.66 -12.68
C ALA A 22 7.24 8.21 -11.45
N SER A 23 7.68 6.95 -11.40
CA SER A 23 8.53 6.40 -10.33
C SER A 23 10.02 6.39 -10.67
N ARG A 24 10.40 6.45 -11.96
CA ARG A 24 11.81 6.58 -12.39
C ARG A 24 12.36 7.97 -12.13
N THR A 25 11.59 9.02 -12.44
CA THR A 25 11.98 10.40 -12.12
C THR A 25 11.99 10.66 -10.60
N ARG A 26 11.06 10.05 -9.86
CA ARG A 26 11.03 10.08 -8.38
C ARG A 26 12.14 9.26 -7.70
N ALA A 27 12.74 8.30 -8.39
CA ALA A 27 13.86 7.53 -7.85
C ALA A 27 15.17 8.34 -7.85
N LEU A 28 15.29 9.33 -8.74
CA LEU A 28 16.45 10.22 -8.84
C LEU A 28 16.43 11.36 -7.82
N LEU A 29 15.26 11.71 -7.27
CA LEU A 29 15.07 12.76 -6.26
C LEU A 29 14.90 12.21 -4.82
N ARG A 30 15.10 10.89 -4.62
CA ARG A 30 14.97 10.29 -3.28
C ARG A 30 16.28 10.46 -2.48
N PRO A 31 16.24 11.04 -1.27
CA PRO A 31 17.33 10.85 -0.33
C PRO A 31 17.45 9.35 -0.02
N LYS A 32 18.66 8.82 -0.16
CA LYS A 32 18.98 7.40 0.07
C LYS A 32 18.68 7.05 1.53
N THR A 33 17.54 6.39 1.80
CA THR A 33 17.30 5.71 3.08
C THR A 33 17.69 4.24 2.94
N CYS A 34 18.54 3.78 3.86
CA CYS A 34 19.27 2.51 3.80
C CYS A 34 18.41 1.23 3.71
N ALA A 35 17.09 1.32 3.83
CA ALA A 35 16.18 0.17 3.88
C ALA A 35 15.64 -0.28 2.51
N GLY A 36 15.82 0.52 1.45
CA GLY A 36 15.18 0.28 0.14
C GLY A 36 16.02 -0.49 -0.87
N GLU A 37 17.35 -0.44 -0.79
CA GLU A 37 18.23 -0.97 -1.84
C GLU A 37 18.46 -2.48 -1.71
N HIS A 38 18.71 -3.00 -0.50
CA HIS A 38 19.05 -4.42 -0.33
C HIS A 38 17.91 -5.38 -0.69
N ALA A 39 16.69 -5.13 -0.19
CA ALA A 39 15.53 -5.97 -0.47
C ALA A 39 15.04 -5.89 -1.93
N ARG A 40 15.38 -4.82 -2.65
CA ARG A 40 14.99 -4.62 -4.05
C ARG A 40 16.00 -5.26 -5.01
N ARG A 41 17.30 -5.22 -4.70
CA ARG A 41 18.38 -5.75 -5.54
C ARG A 41 18.40 -7.29 -5.59
N VAL A 42 18.15 -7.96 -4.46
CA VAL A 42 18.15 -9.43 -4.39
C VAL A 42 16.94 -10.04 -5.11
N ARG A 43 15.77 -9.37 -5.08
CA ARG A 43 14.52 -9.93 -5.64
C ARG A 43 14.31 -9.67 -7.14
N THR A 44 14.91 -8.62 -7.70
CA THR A 44 14.85 -8.36 -9.16
C THR A 44 15.90 -9.14 -9.94
N ALA A 45 17.06 -9.42 -9.34
CA ALA A 45 18.11 -10.21 -9.98
C ALA A 45 17.71 -11.69 -10.15
N GLY A 46 17.03 -12.27 -9.14
CA GLY A 46 16.55 -13.67 -9.23
C GLY A 46 15.43 -13.88 -10.27
N LEU A 47 14.51 -12.91 -10.41
CA LEU A 47 13.40 -13.01 -11.37
C LEU A 47 13.84 -12.73 -12.81
N ALA A 48 14.81 -11.86 -13.05
CA ALA A 48 15.35 -11.62 -14.38
C ALA A 48 16.12 -12.84 -14.91
N ARG A 49 16.91 -13.51 -14.05
CA ARG A 49 17.62 -14.75 -14.41
C ARG A 49 16.68 -15.93 -14.63
N LEU A 50 15.55 -16.02 -13.90
CA LEU A 50 14.52 -17.02 -14.16
C LEU A 50 13.75 -16.76 -15.46
N ALA A 51 13.48 -15.50 -15.81
CA ALA A 51 12.83 -15.13 -17.06
C ALA A 51 13.70 -15.43 -18.29
N GLU A 52 15.01 -15.19 -18.19
CA GLU A 52 15.99 -15.53 -19.23
C GLU A 52 16.10 -17.05 -19.40
N LYS A 53 16.15 -17.81 -18.30
CA LYS A 53 16.22 -19.29 -18.33
C LYS A 53 14.91 -19.96 -18.75
N PHE A 54 13.75 -19.33 -18.53
CA PHE A 54 12.43 -19.82 -18.94
C PHE A 54 12.19 -19.65 -20.45
N TRP A 55 12.81 -18.64 -21.08
CA TRP A 55 12.72 -18.42 -22.53
C TRP A 55 13.42 -19.50 -23.36
N TRP A 56 14.45 -20.16 -22.79
CA TRP A 56 15.22 -21.24 -23.42
C TRP A 56 14.72 -22.65 -23.07
N ALA A 57 13.74 -22.78 -22.17
CA ALA A 57 13.13 -24.07 -21.88
C ALA A 57 12.06 -24.40 -22.94
N PRO A 58 11.88 -25.68 -23.34
CA PRO A 58 10.91 -26.09 -24.37
C PRO A 58 9.44 -25.72 -24.08
N GLY A 59 9.13 -25.19 -22.88
CA GLY A 59 7.84 -24.56 -22.57
C GLY A 59 7.57 -23.24 -23.32
N GLY A 60 8.58 -22.56 -23.86
CA GLY A 60 8.39 -21.40 -24.75
C GLY A 60 7.66 -21.75 -26.06
N GLY A 61 7.84 -22.98 -26.55
CA GLY A 61 7.17 -23.49 -27.75
C GLY A 61 5.68 -23.76 -27.56
N ALA A 62 5.25 -24.13 -26.34
CA ALA A 62 3.83 -24.36 -26.04
C ALA A 62 3.00 -23.06 -26.02
N LEU A 63 3.63 -21.90 -25.82
CA LEU A 63 2.96 -20.59 -25.85
C LEU A 63 2.55 -20.16 -27.27
N LEU A 64 3.16 -20.76 -28.30
CA LEU A 64 2.81 -20.54 -29.71
C LEU A 64 1.58 -21.35 -30.16
N VAL A 65 1.24 -22.43 -29.44
CA VAL A 65 0.11 -23.31 -29.81
C VAL A 65 -1.24 -22.66 -29.45
N HIS A 66 -1.33 -21.92 -28.34
CA HIS A 66 -2.53 -21.16 -27.96
C HIS A 66 -2.19 -19.77 -27.39
N PRO A 67 -2.07 -18.74 -28.24
CA PRO A 67 -1.79 -17.38 -27.79
C PRO A 67 -2.84 -16.85 -26.79
N ALA A 68 -4.08 -17.36 -26.84
CA ALA A 68 -5.14 -17.05 -25.88
C ALA A 68 -4.80 -17.48 -24.44
N LEU A 69 -4.27 -18.70 -24.25
CA LEU A 69 -3.86 -19.20 -22.94
C LEU A 69 -2.68 -18.38 -22.39
N GLY A 70 -1.70 -18.06 -23.24
CA GLY A 70 -0.59 -17.17 -22.86
C GLY A 70 -1.06 -15.80 -22.37
N CYS A 71 -1.99 -15.17 -23.10
CA CYS A 71 -2.60 -13.90 -22.71
C CYS A 71 -3.35 -13.99 -21.38
N THR A 72 -4.12 -15.06 -21.14
CA THR A 72 -4.84 -15.24 -19.87
C THR A 72 -3.90 -15.38 -18.67
N VAL A 73 -2.84 -16.18 -18.79
CA VAL A 73 -1.83 -16.37 -17.73
C VAL A 73 -1.12 -15.04 -17.44
N LEU A 74 -0.76 -14.27 -18.48
CA LEU A 74 -0.13 -12.96 -18.31
C LEU A 74 -1.07 -11.96 -17.63
N LEU A 75 -2.35 -11.92 -18.00
CA LEU A 75 -3.37 -11.06 -17.39
C LEU A 75 -3.60 -11.41 -15.92
N LEU A 76 -3.77 -12.69 -15.59
CA LEU A 76 -3.91 -13.15 -14.21
C LEU A 76 -2.66 -12.84 -13.39
N ALA A 77 -1.46 -13.12 -13.93
CA ALA A 77 -0.21 -12.83 -13.26
C ALA A 77 0.00 -11.32 -13.05
N ALA A 78 -0.36 -10.48 -14.02
CA ALA A 78 -0.32 -9.02 -13.89
C ALA A 78 -1.30 -8.53 -12.83
N SER A 79 -2.54 -9.03 -12.82
CA SER A 79 -3.59 -8.68 -11.86
C SER A 79 -3.27 -9.13 -10.45
N ALA A 80 -2.78 -10.36 -10.27
CA ALA A 80 -2.30 -10.89 -8.99
C ALA A 80 -1.10 -10.09 -8.48
N ARG A 81 -0.14 -9.77 -9.36
CA ARG A 81 1.03 -8.94 -9.01
C ARG A 81 0.62 -7.52 -8.63
N ALA A 82 -0.35 -6.92 -9.33
CA ALA A 82 -0.90 -5.62 -8.98
C ALA A 82 -1.64 -5.65 -7.64
N ALA A 83 -2.45 -6.69 -7.40
CA ALA A 83 -3.16 -6.90 -6.13
C ALA A 83 -2.19 -7.08 -4.97
N TRP A 84 -1.15 -7.90 -5.16
CA TRP A 84 -0.13 -8.15 -4.15
C TRP A 84 0.70 -6.89 -3.86
N ARG A 85 1.13 -6.16 -4.90
CA ARG A 85 1.80 -4.86 -4.72
C ARG A 85 0.91 -3.87 -3.97
N ALA A 86 -0.38 -3.80 -4.29
CA ALA A 86 -1.33 -2.94 -3.58
C ALA A 86 -1.48 -3.38 -2.12
N ARG A 87 -1.61 -4.69 -1.86
CA ARG A 87 -1.70 -5.26 -0.51
C ARG A 87 -0.47 -4.94 0.33
N VAL A 88 0.74 -5.16 -0.21
CA VAL A 88 2.00 -4.84 0.46
C VAL A 88 2.11 -3.34 0.73
N ARG A 89 1.69 -2.48 -0.21
CA ARG A 89 1.66 -1.02 0.00
C ARG A 89 0.67 -0.63 1.10
N ARG A 90 -0.50 -1.26 1.17
CA ARG A 90 -1.52 -1.02 2.21
C ARG A 90 -1.00 -1.43 3.58
N LEU A 91 -0.37 -2.60 3.69
CA LEU A 91 0.22 -3.06 4.96
C LEU A 91 1.30 -2.09 5.45
N ARG A 92 2.23 -1.69 4.57
CA ARG A 92 3.26 -0.69 4.91
C ARG A 92 2.69 0.67 5.30
N ARG A 93 1.59 1.10 4.67
CA ARG A 93 0.87 2.33 5.05
C ARG A 93 0.30 2.22 6.45
N ARG A 94 -0.41 1.12 6.75
CA ARG A 94 -0.97 0.85 8.07
C ARG A 94 0.11 0.79 9.15
N GLU A 95 1.24 0.13 8.88
CA GLU A 95 2.39 0.10 9.80
C GLU A 95 2.94 1.51 10.09
N HIS A 96 3.07 2.34 9.05
CA HIS A 96 3.55 3.72 9.21
C HIS A 96 2.54 4.61 9.94
N GLU A 97 1.25 4.49 9.61
CA GLU A 97 0.15 5.20 10.29
C GLU A 97 0.10 4.83 11.78
N ALA A 98 0.18 3.53 12.11
CA ALA A 98 0.23 3.07 13.49
C ALA A 98 1.46 3.60 14.24
N ALA A 99 2.64 3.61 13.60
CA ALA A 99 3.85 4.15 14.21
C ALA A 99 3.78 5.67 14.45
N VAL A 100 3.20 6.41 13.51
CA VAL A 100 2.94 7.85 13.63
C VAL A 100 1.96 8.13 14.78
N GLN A 101 0.87 7.35 14.87
CA GLN A 101 -0.10 7.47 15.97
C GLN A 101 0.55 7.16 17.32
N ALA A 102 1.32 6.08 17.43
CA ALA A 102 2.04 5.73 18.66
C ALA A 102 2.99 6.86 19.11
N ALA A 103 3.77 7.42 18.17
CA ALA A 103 4.67 8.53 18.48
C ALA A 103 3.90 9.80 18.89
N LEU A 104 2.77 10.12 18.26
CA LEU A 104 1.93 11.24 18.68
C LEU A 104 1.44 11.04 20.13
N MET A 105 0.94 9.86 20.46
CA MET A 105 0.42 9.55 21.79
C MET A 105 1.49 9.77 22.86
N ALA A 106 2.70 9.25 22.62
CA ALA A 106 3.86 9.45 23.51
C ALA A 106 4.22 10.94 23.68
N VAL A 107 4.27 11.71 22.58
CA VAL A 107 4.53 13.17 22.65
C VAL A 107 3.46 13.88 23.48
N VAL A 108 2.18 13.56 23.26
CA VAL A 108 1.07 14.17 24.01
C VAL A 108 1.13 13.82 25.49
N ASP A 109 1.43 12.57 25.82
CA ASP A 109 1.53 12.12 27.21
C ASP A 109 2.65 12.86 27.95
N GLU A 110 3.82 13.01 27.33
CA GLU A 110 4.95 13.77 27.87
C GLU A 110 4.64 15.27 28.04
N LEU A 111 4.05 15.89 27.01
CA LEU A 111 3.68 17.31 27.07
C LEU A 111 2.59 17.58 28.11
N ARG A 112 1.68 16.63 28.35
CA ARG A 112 0.63 16.75 29.39
C ARG A 112 1.20 16.68 30.80
N VAL A 113 2.32 15.99 30.99
CA VAL A 113 3.06 15.98 32.27
C VAL A 113 3.95 17.23 32.41
N GLY A 114 3.93 18.13 31.42
CA GLY A 114 4.70 19.38 31.44
C GLY A 114 6.15 19.21 30.95
N ALA A 115 6.48 18.09 30.30
CA ALA A 115 7.81 17.88 29.77
C ALA A 115 8.15 18.90 28.66
N HIS A 116 9.43 19.26 28.57
CA HIS A 116 9.92 20.13 27.50
C HIS A 116 9.72 19.46 26.12
N PRO A 117 9.32 20.19 25.06
CA PRO A 117 9.10 19.64 23.71
C PRO A 117 10.23 18.76 23.19
N ALA A 118 11.48 19.18 23.44
CA ALA A 118 12.65 18.40 23.05
C ALA A 118 12.77 17.05 23.76
N HIS A 119 12.25 16.94 24.99
CA HIS A 119 12.16 15.67 25.72
C HIS A 119 11.04 14.82 25.15
N ALA A 120 9.84 15.38 24.98
CA ALA A 120 8.67 14.67 24.46
C ALA A 120 8.94 14.02 23.08
N PHE A 121 9.58 14.74 22.15
CA PHE A 121 9.96 14.17 20.86
C PHE A 121 11.11 13.15 20.96
N ALA A 122 12.02 13.30 21.93
CA ALA A 122 13.12 12.36 22.12
C ALA A 122 12.63 11.03 22.71
N SER A 123 11.76 11.05 23.73
CA SER A 123 11.19 9.85 24.35
C SER A 123 10.26 9.11 23.37
N ALA A 124 9.41 9.85 22.64
CA ALA A 124 8.58 9.27 21.58
C ALA A 124 9.40 8.58 20.46
N ALA A 125 10.66 8.97 20.26
CA ALA A 125 11.54 8.33 19.29
C ALA A 125 12.17 7.01 19.80
N GLN A 126 12.16 6.79 21.12
CA GLN A 126 12.71 5.62 21.79
C GLN A 126 11.66 4.54 22.07
N GLU A 127 10.38 4.86 21.89
CA GLU A 127 9.25 3.96 22.03
C GLU A 127 9.47 2.65 21.23
N GLY A 128 9.46 1.51 21.93
CA GLY A 128 9.87 0.21 21.39
C GLY A 128 9.06 -0.23 20.17
N ALA A 129 7.80 0.20 20.10
CA ALA A 129 6.91 -0.02 18.95
C ALA A 129 7.49 0.53 17.63
N LEU A 130 8.27 1.60 17.67
CA LEU A 130 8.89 2.18 16.47
C LEU A 130 10.14 1.43 16.00
N ALA A 131 10.86 0.75 16.91
CA ALA A 131 12.05 -0.01 16.53
C ALA A 131 11.71 -1.29 15.73
N ALA A 132 10.53 -1.88 15.99
CA ALA A 132 10.10 -3.16 15.45
C ALA A 132 9.90 -3.16 13.92
N THR A 133 9.52 -2.02 13.31
CA THR A 133 9.17 -1.96 11.88
C THR A 133 10.05 -0.98 11.10
N CYS A 134 10.21 -1.23 9.79
CA CYS A 134 10.92 -0.30 8.91
C CYS A 134 10.26 1.09 8.89
N GLY A 135 8.93 1.14 8.91
CA GLY A 135 8.17 2.39 8.94
C GLY A 135 8.31 3.14 10.26
N GLY A 136 8.36 2.42 11.38
CA GLY A 136 8.60 2.99 12.70
C GLY A 136 9.99 3.60 12.84
N ARG A 137 11.03 2.94 12.31
CA ARG A 137 12.40 3.50 12.34
C ARG A 137 12.53 4.84 11.61
N GLU A 138 11.77 5.05 10.53
CA GLU A 138 11.71 6.33 9.82
C GLU A 138 11.05 7.43 10.66
N VAL A 139 9.94 7.10 11.33
CA VAL A 139 9.24 8.04 12.23
C VAL A 139 10.13 8.37 13.43
N ALA A 140 10.77 7.38 14.06
CA ALA A 140 11.71 7.59 15.16
C ALA A 140 12.89 8.49 14.76
N ARG A 141 13.45 8.32 13.56
CA ARG A 141 14.49 9.23 13.04
C ARG A 141 13.96 10.65 12.91
N THR A 142 12.75 10.81 12.37
CA THR A 142 12.11 12.12 12.22
C THR A 142 11.89 12.78 13.59
N MET A 143 11.41 12.04 14.59
CA MET A 143 11.21 12.55 15.94
C MET A 143 12.54 12.98 16.58
N ARG A 144 13.63 12.23 16.39
CA ARG A 144 14.98 12.65 16.83
C ARG A 144 15.46 13.93 16.15
N GLU A 145 15.19 14.10 14.85
CA GLU A 145 15.55 15.31 14.10
C GLU A 145 14.76 16.54 14.59
N VAL A 146 13.49 16.37 14.98
CA VAL A 146 12.67 17.44 15.57
C VAL A 146 13.13 17.74 17.00
N ALA A 147 13.39 16.71 17.81
CA ALA A 147 13.94 16.87 19.16
C ALA A 147 15.27 17.62 19.15
N ALA A 148 16.19 17.26 18.25
CA ALA A 148 17.48 17.94 18.11
C ALA A 148 17.32 19.42 17.75
N ARG A 149 16.39 19.76 16.85
CA ARG A 149 16.07 21.16 16.54
C ARG A 149 15.55 21.91 17.76
N ALA A 150 14.63 21.30 18.51
CA ALA A 150 14.09 21.89 19.73
C ALA A 150 15.18 22.13 20.80
N ARG A 151 16.15 21.21 20.95
CA ARG A 151 17.28 21.39 21.89
C ARG A 151 18.21 22.53 21.49
N LEU A 152 18.35 22.78 20.19
CA LEU A 152 19.16 23.87 19.66
C LEU A 152 18.43 25.23 19.64
N GLY A 153 17.23 25.31 20.22
CA GLY A 153 16.40 26.53 20.19
C GLY A 153 15.79 26.85 18.83
N GLY A 154 15.78 25.89 17.90
CA GLY A 154 15.19 26.07 16.58
C GLY A 154 13.66 25.95 16.58
N ASP A 155 13.01 26.57 15.60
CA ASP A 155 11.56 26.50 15.42
C ASP A 155 11.10 25.06 15.06
N VAL A 156 10.39 24.45 16.01
CA VAL A 156 9.79 23.12 15.89
C VAL A 156 8.71 23.10 14.81
N GLY A 157 7.90 24.15 14.70
CA GLY A 157 6.85 24.29 13.69
C GLY A 157 7.42 24.27 12.27
N GLN A 158 8.49 25.05 12.03
CA GLN A 158 9.19 25.03 10.75
C GLN A 158 9.81 23.64 10.44
N GLY A 159 10.36 22.97 11.46
CA GLY A 159 10.87 21.60 11.34
C GLY A 159 9.80 20.60 10.89
N LEU A 160 8.61 20.67 11.50
CA LEU A 160 7.45 19.85 11.16
C LEU A 160 6.93 20.16 9.74
N ARG A 161 6.84 21.45 9.35
CA ARG A 161 6.46 21.84 7.98
C ARG A 161 7.42 21.31 6.92
N ARG A 162 8.73 21.39 7.15
CA ARG A 162 9.75 20.82 6.24
C ARG A 162 9.56 19.32 6.07
N ARG A 163 9.23 18.61 7.16
CA ARG A 163 8.93 17.18 7.10
C ARG A 163 7.65 16.86 6.34
N ALA A 164 6.59 17.65 6.53
CA ALA A 164 5.35 17.53 5.79
C ALA A 164 5.58 17.71 4.27
N ALA A 165 6.35 18.73 3.89
CA ALA A 165 6.74 18.95 2.49
C ALA A 165 7.53 17.76 1.91
N ALA A 166 8.49 17.22 2.66
CA ALA A 166 9.26 16.04 2.26
C ALA A 166 8.39 14.77 2.14
N ALA A 167 7.40 14.59 3.03
CA ALA A 167 6.45 13.47 2.94
C ALA A 167 5.53 13.59 1.72
N ARG A 168 5.11 14.81 1.38
CA ARG A 168 4.28 15.12 0.22
C ARG A 168 5.02 14.82 -1.09
N SER A 169 6.26 15.29 -1.23
CA SER A 169 7.10 15.01 -2.41
C SER A 169 7.45 13.52 -2.55
N ALA A 170 7.57 12.79 -1.43
CA ALA A 170 7.75 11.34 -1.41
C ALA A 170 6.49 10.52 -1.78
N GLY A 171 5.31 11.14 -1.92
CA GLY A 171 4.05 10.47 -2.22
C GLY A 171 3.47 9.68 -1.04
N LEU A 172 3.89 9.99 0.19
CA LEU A 172 3.35 9.44 1.43
C LEU A 172 2.11 10.25 1.84
N GLY A 173 1.06 10.22 1.01
CA GLY A 173 -0.08 11.15 1.10
C GLY A 173 -0.71 11.29 2.49
N LEU A 174 -0.87 10.19 3.23
CA LEU A 174 -1.46 10.20 4.58
C LEU A 174 -0.46 10.59 5.68
N GLY A 175 0.79 10.14 5.57
CA GLY A 175 1.85 10.56 6.49
C GLY A 175 2.17 12.06 6.39
N GLY A 176 2.11 12.63 5.18
CA GLY A 176 2.28 14.07 4.97
C GLY A 176 1.17 14.91 5.60
N ALA A 177 -0.09 14.48 5.47
CA ALA A 177 -1.23 15.15 6.09
C ALA A 177 -1.12 15.17 7.62
N PHE A 178 -0.58 14.11 8.23
CA PHE A 178 -0.31 14.09 9.67
C PHE A 178 0.71 15.14 10.09
N TRP A 179 1.89 15.17 9.44
CA TRP A 179 2.94 16.13 9.79
C TRP A 179 2.50 17.58 9.54
N GLU A 180 1.68 17.80 8.52
CA GLU A 180 1.08 19.09 8.23
C GLU A 180 0.11 19.53 9.31
N ARG A 181 -0.82 18.65 9.73
CA ARG A 181 -1.72 18.92 10.86
C ARG A 181 -0.94 19.20 12.15
N LEU A 182 0.10 18.41 12.43
CA LEU A 182 0.93 18.60 13.61
C LEU A 182 1.65 19.96 13.57
N ALA A 183 2.17 20.36 12.42
CA ALA A 183 2.78 21.68 12.23
C ALA A 183 1.78 22.83 12.41
N SER A 184 0.58 22.70 11.83
CA SER A 184 -0.49 23.69 11.98
C SER A 184 -0.97 23.81 13.41
N CYS A 185 -1.15 22.69 14.13
CA CYS A 185 -1.49 22.70 15.56
C CYS A 185 -0.39 23.37 16.39
N TRP A 186 0.88 23.12 16.04
CA TRP A 186 2.03 23.73 16.72
C TRP A 186 2.06 25.24 16.55
N GLU A 187 1.90 25.70 15.31
CA GLU A 187 1.92 27.13 14.96
C GLU A 187 0.72 27.87 15.55
N LEU A 188 -0.48 27.27 15.50
CA LEU A 188 -1.68 27.83 16.12
C LEU A 188 -1.53 27.98 17.64
N SER A 189 -0.98 26.98 18.31
CA SER A 189 -0.67 27.05 19.75
C SER A 189 0.34 28.16 20.06
N HIS A 190 1.34 28.36 19.19
CA HIS A 190 2.35 29.40 19.39
C HIS A 190 1.80 30.81 19.17
N GLN A 191 0.89 30.98 18.19
CA GLN A 191 0.26 32.27 17.88
C GLN A 191 -0.76 32.68 18.94
N GLU A 192 -1.58 31.74 19.41
CA GLU A 192 -2.69 32.00 20.34
C GLU A 192 -2.31 31.84 21.83
N GLY A 193 -1.06 31.46 22.11
CA GLY A 193 -0.58 31.20 23.49
C GLY A 193 -1.25 30.02 24.19
N VAL A 194 -1.98 29.17 23.45
CA VAL A 194 -2.70 28.02 24.02
C VAL A 194 -1.71 26.87 24.27
N PRO A 195 -1.81 26.16 25.42
CA PRO A 195 -0.96 25.01 25.69
C PRO A 195 -1.06 23.94 24.60
N ILE A 196 0.05 23.67 23.93
CA ILE A 196 0.13 22.68 22.83
C ILE A 196 -0.40 21.30 23.23
N ALA A 197 -0.27 20.93 24.50
CA ALA A 197 -0.77 19.68 25.05
C ALA A 197 -2.30 19.54 24.94
N GLN A 198 -3.06 20.65 25.05
CA GLN A 198 -4.52 20.64 24.91
C GLN A 198 -4.93 20.47 23.44
N VAL A 199 -4.28 21.22 22.54
CA VAL A 199 -4.54 21.15 21.09
C VAL A 199 -4.20 19.76 20.56
N LEU A 200 -3.08 19.16 20.98
CA LEU A 200 -2.74 17.80 20.55
C LEU A 200 -3.57 16.72 21.27
N GLY A 201 -4.08 17.02 22.47
CA GLY A 201 -5.03 16.17 23.18
C GLY A 201 -6.34 15.95 22.40
N SER A 202 -6.85 16.99 21.73
CA SER A 202 -8.04 16.85 20.88
C SER A 202 -7.76 16.03 19.62
N VAL A 203 -6.58 16.20 19.01
CA VAL A 203 -6.13 15.37 17.87
C VAL A 203 -6.00 13.90 18.27
N ARG A 204 -5.48 13.62 19.47
CA ARG A 204 -5.44 12.28 20.06
C ARG A 204 -6.84 11.70 20.25
N ALA A 205 -7.77 12.47 20.79
CA ALA A 205 -9.15 12.00 21.00
C ALA A 205 -9.83 11.61 19.68
N ASP A 206 -9.68 12.42 18.63
CA ASP A 206 -10.19 12.09 17.28
C ASP A 206 -9.54 10.81 16.74
N ALA A 207 -8.21 10.66 16.90
CA ALA A 207 -7.50 9.46 16.45
C ALA A 207 -8.00 8.18 17.16
N VAL A 208 -8.20 8.23 18.48
CA VAL A 208 -8.72 7.09 19.27
C VAL A 208 -10.16 6.76 18.87
N GLN A 209 -11.01 7.77 18.62
CA GLN A 209 -12.36 7.53 18.15
C GLN A 209 -12.39 6.83 16.79
N ARG A 210 -11.50 7.22 15.86
CA ARG A 210 -11.40 6.58 14.53
C ARG A 210 -11.01 5.12 14.62
N VAL A 211 -10.06 4.76 15.49
CA VAL A 211 -9.67 3.36 15.71
C VAL A 211 -10.84 2.56 16.26
N ARG A 212 -11.53 3.07 17.27
CA ARG A 212 -12.72 2.41 17.85
C ARG A 212 -13.86 2.26 16.84
N PHE A 213 -14.06 3.26 15.97
CA PHE A 213 -15.04 3.17 14.90
C PHE A 213 -14.68 2.08 13.88
N ALA A 214 -13.40 2.00 13.50
CA ALA A 214 -12.91 0.95 12.60
C ALA A 214 -13.09 -0.45 13.21
N GLU A 215 -12.77 -0.63 14.50
CA GLU A 215 -12.98 -1.89 15.22
C GLU A 215 -14.45 -2.29 15.28
N ARG A 216 -15.35 -1.34 15.58
CA ARG A 216 -16.81 -1.55 15.57
C ARG A 216 -17.32 -1.91 14.18
N ALA A 217 -16.84 -1.22 13.15
CA ALA A 217 -17.20 -1.51 11.76
C ALA A 217 -16.68 -2.89 11.33
N ASP A 218 -15.47 -3.26 11.72
CA ASP A 218 -14.90 -4.58 11.43
C ASP A 218 -15.67 -5.70 12.14
N ALA A 219 -16.11 -5.47 13.38
CA ALA A 219 -16.98 -6.39 14.12
C ALA A 219 -18.36 -6.52 13.45
N ALA A 220 -18.99 -5.40 13.06
CA ALA A 220 -20.29 -5.40 12.40
C ALA A 220 -20.26 -6.09 11.02
N LEU A 221 -19.15 -6.00 10.29
CA LEU A 221 -18.98 -6.62 8.97
C LEU A 221 -18.45 -8.07 9.03
N ALA A 222 -18.18 -8.61 10.21
CA ALA A 222 -17.60 -9.95 10.35
C ALA A 222 -18.50 -11.04 9.72
N GLY A 223 -19.81 -10.98 9.97
CA GLY A 223 -20.79 -11.90 9.37
C GLY A 223 -20.87 -11.79 7.84
N ALA A 224 -20.97 -10.55 7.32
CA ALA A 224 -21.01 -10.31 5.88
C ALA A 224 -19.72 -10.75 5.15
N ARG A 225 -18.56 -10.59 5.79
CA ARG A 225 -17.28 -11.08 5.26
C ARG A 225 -17.17 -12.61 5.31
N ALA A 226 -17.79 -13.27 6.28
CA ALA A 226 -17.79 -14.73 6.37
C ALA A 226 -18.59 -15.35 5.21
N THR A 227 -19.80 -14.87 4.94
CA THR A 227 -20.62 -15.35 3.81
C THR A 227 -19.99 -15.01 2.46
N ALA A 228 -19.40 -13.82 2.31
CA ALA A 228 -18.66 -13.46 1.10
C ALA A 228 -17.47 -14.41 0.85
N LYS A 229 -16.75 -14.83 1.90
CA LYS A 229 -15.68 -15.85 1.77
C LYS A 229 -16.24 -17.19 1.31
N ILE A 230 -17.36 -17.65 1.90
CA ILE A 230 -18.02 -18.91 1.49
C ILE A 230 -18.47 -18.85 0.03
N LEU A 231 -19.19 -17.79 -0.36
CA LEU A 231 -19.65 -17.58 -1.74
C LEU A 231 -18.47 -17.46 -2.72
N SER A 232 -17.35 -16.88 -2.30
CA SER A 232 -16.14 -16.82 -3.13
C SER A 232 -15.44 -18.17 -3.31
N GLY A 233 -15.68 -19.14 -2.42
CA GLY A 233 -15.19 -20.51 -2.53
C GLY A 233 -16.09 -21.42 -3.38
N LEU A 234 -17.36 -21.05 -3.52
CA LEU A 234 -18.37 -21.82 -4.26
C LEU A 234 -17.96 -22.15 -5.72
N PRO A 235 -17.37 -21.23 -6.52
CA PRO A 235 -16.94 -21.55 -7.88
C PRO A 235 -15.89 -22.67 -7.93
N LEU A 236 -15.00 -22.73 -6.93
CA LEU A 236 -14.01 -23.80 -6.84
C LEU A 236 -14.70 -25.14 -6.58
N LEU A 237 -15.68 -25.15 -5.66
CA LEU A 237 -16.46 -26.34 -5.33
C LEU A 237 -17.25 -26.83 -6.55
N CYS A 238 -17.85 -25.91 -7.32
CA CYS A 238 -18.54 -26.23 -8.57
C CYS A 238 -17.63 -26.88 -9.62
N VAL A 239 -16.39 -26.39 -9.78
CA VAL A 239 -15.42 -27.00 -10.70
C VAL A 239 -15.01 -28.40 -10.24
N VAL A 240 -14.76 -28.58 -8.95
CA VAL A 240 -14.39 -29.90 -8.38
C VAL A 240 -15.52 -30.91 -8.58
N LEU A 241 -16.77 -30.51 -8.28
CA LEU A 241 -17.95 -31.35 -8.49
C LEU A 241 -18.18 -31.67 -9.98
N GLY A 242 -18.03 -30.68 -10.86
CA GLY A 242 -18.14 -30.90 -12.31
C GLY A 242 -17.07 -31.85 -12.86
N GLN A 243 -15.88 -31.88 -12.26
CA GLN A 243 -14.84 -32.86 -12.59
C GLN A 243 -15.19 -34.26 -12.10
N SER A 244 -15.68 -34.41 -10.85
CA SER A 244 -16.04 -35.73 -10.32
C SER A 244 -17.22 -36.37 -11.05
N LEU A 245 -18.11 -35.55 -11.63
CA LEU A 245 -19.22 -36.00 -12.48
C LEU A 245 -18.80 -36.36 -13.92
N GLY A 246 -17.51 -36.24 -14.26
CA GLY A 246 -17.01 -36.63 -15.59
C GLY A 246 -17.29 -35.62 -16.72
N ALA A 247 -17.80 -34.43 -16.42
CA ALA A 247 -18.03 -33.38 -17.44
C ALA A 247 -16.72 -32.78 -18.01
N GLN A 248 -15.57 -33.15 -17.42
CA GLN A 248 -14.22 -32.70 -17.81
C GLN A 248 -14.12 -31.18 -18.12
N PRO A 249 -14.66 -30.27 -17.28
CA PRO A 249 -14.70 -28.83 -17.57
C PRO A 249 -13.32 -28.21 -17.84
N LEU A 250 -12.26 -28.75 -17.26
CA LEU A 250 -10.88 -28.35 -17.54
C LEU A 250 -10.48 -28.65 -18.99
N ARG A 251 -10.87 -29.81 -19.53
CA ARG A 251 -10.58 -30.18 -20.92
C ARG A 251 -11.31 -29.27 -21.90
N VAL A 252 -12.52 -28.82 -21.56
CA VAL A 252 -13.26 -27.81 -22.32
C VAL A 252 -12.61 -26.44 -22.19
N LEU A 253 -12.16 -26.03 -21.00
CA LEU A 253 -11.45 -24.76 -20.79
C LEU A 253 -10.14 -24.65 -21.59
N PHE A 254 -9.41 -25.76 -21.74
CA PHE A 254 -8.15 -25.83 -22.48
C PHE A 254 -8.32 -26.13 -23.98
N SER A 255 -9.56 -26.22 -24.48
CA SER A 255 -9.82 -26.29 -25.92
C SER A 255 -9.70 -24.90 -26.57
N ASP A 256 -9.58 -24.84 -27.89
CA ASP A 256 -9.48 -23.59 -28.67
C ASP A 256 -10.65 -22.63 -28.38
N SER A 257 -11.88 -23.16 -28.31
CA SER A 257 -13.08 -22.37 -28.05
C SER A 257 -13.23 -21.98 -26.57
N GLY A 258 -12.87 -22.88 -25.65
CA GLY A 258 -12.90 -22.61 -24.21
C GLY A 258 -11.84 -21.61 -23.77
N SER A 259 -10.67 -21.61 -24.42
CA SER A 259 -9.59 -20.65 -24.17
C SER A 259 -10.00 -19.21 -24.48
N PHE A 260 -10.85 -19.03 -25.50
CA PHE A 260 -11.39 -17.71 -25.84
C PHE A 260 -12.38 -17.21 -24.78
N LEU A 261 -13.27 -18.08 -24.31
CA LEU A 261 -14.21 -17.75 -23.24
C LEU A 261 -13.49 -17.45 -21.92
N LEU A 262 -12.43 -18.20 -21.61
CA LEU A 262 -11.56 -17.96 -20.46
C LEU A 262 -10.92 -16.57 -20.53
N MET A 263 -10.44 -16.18 -21.72
CA MET A 263 -9.83 -14.88 -21.95
C MET A 263 -10.82 -13.74 -21.70
N ILE A 264 -12.06 -13.86 -22.21
CA ILE A 264 -13.13 -12.87 -21.97
C ILE A 264 -13.45 -12.78 -20.48
N GLY A 265 -13.67 -13.92 -19.81
CA GLY A 265 -13.99 -13.96 -18.38
C GLY A 265 -12.89 -13.35 -17.51
N CYS A 266 -11.63 -13.64 -17.82
CA CYS A 266 -10.49 -13.05 -17.14
C CYS A 266 -10.39 -11.54 -17.39
N GLY A 267 -10.70 -11.09 -18.61
CA GLY A 267 -10.80 -9.67 -18.95
C GLY A 267 -11.85 -8.95 -18.10
N PHE A 268 -13.05 -9.53 -17.98
CA PHE A 268 -14.13 -8.99 -17.17
C PHE A 268 -13.77 -8.93 -15.67
N LEU A 269 -13.11 -9.98 -15.16
CA LEU A 269 -12.61 -10.00 -13.78
C LEU A 269 -11.57 -8.90 -13.53
N CYS A 270 -10.64 -8.70 -14.47
CA CYS A 270 -9.63 -7.63 -14.40
C CYS A 270 -10.28 -6.25 -14.43
N ALA A 271 -11.28 -6.05 -15.29
CA ALA A 271 -12.05 -4.80 -15.39
C ALA A 271 -12.81 -4.52 -14.09
N GLY A 272 -13.49 -5.51 -13.53
CA GLY A 272 -14.18 -5.39 -12.24
C GLY A 272 -13.23 -5.03 -11.09
N LEU A 273 -12.05 -5.66 -11.03
CA LEU A 273 -11.02 -5.32 -10.05
C LEU A 273 -10.47 -3.90 -10.25
N ALA A 274 -10.28 -3.46 -11.48
CA ALA A 274 -9.83 -2.11 -11.79
C ALA A 274 -10.89 -1.06 -11.39
N TRP A 275 -12.16 -1.32 -11.69
CA TRP A 275 -13.27 -0.44 -11.34
C TRP A 275 -13.47 -0.34 -9.82
N SER A 276 -13.49 -1.48 -9.11
CA SER A 276 -13.55 -1.51 -7.65
C SER A 276 -12.42 -0.68 -7.02
N ARG A 277 -11.17 -0.84 -7.50
CA ARG A 277 -10.03 -0.03 -7.04
C ARG A 277 -10.21 1.45 -7.32
N ARG A 278 -10.80 1.82 -8.46
CA ARG A 278 -11.06 3.22 -8.82
C ARG A 278 -12.07 3.85 -7.88
N ILE A 279 -13.14 3.13 -7.51
CA ILE A 279 -14.13 3.60 -6.53
C ILE A 279 -13.48 3.80 -5.17
N THR A 280 -12.71 2.83 -4.68
CA THR A 280 -12.04 2.96 -3.36
C THR A 280 -10.98 4.06 -3.33
N ALA A 281 -10.35 4.37 -4.47
CA ALA A 281 -9.35 5.45 -4.56
C ALA A 281 -9.98 6.85 -4.67
N GLY A 282 -11.28 6.95 -5.00
CA GLY A 282 -11.98 8.22 -5.18
C GLY A 282 -12.55 8.83 -3.90
N GLY A 283 -12.66 8.06 -2.81
CA GLY A 283 -13.23 8.52 -1.54
C GLY A 283 -12.29 9.29 -0.59
N ASP A 284 -11.02 9.49 -0.99
CA ASP A 284 -9.99 10.20 -0.20
C ASP A 284 -9.76 11.65 -0.68
N ARG A 285 -10.76 12.28 -1.33
CA ARG A 285 -10.74 13.70 -1.73
C ARG A 285 -11.90 14.42 -1.08
#